data_AF-A0A6J1WA25-F1
#
_entry.id   AF-A0A6J1WA25-F1
#
_cell.length_a   1.000
_cell.length_b   1.000
_cell.length_c   1.000
_cell.angle_alpha   90.00
_cell.angle_beta   90.00
_cell.angle_gamma   90.00
#
_symmetry.space_group_name_H-M   'P 1'
#
loop_
_entity.id
_entity.type
_entity.pdbx_description
1 polymer ?
#
loop_
_entity_poly.entity_id
_entity_poly.type
_entity_poly.pdbx_seq_one_letter_code
_entity_poly.pdbx_strand_id
1 'polypeptide(L)'
;MAVSKSTNTYNRQNWEDSDFPILCQTCLGDNPYIRMTKEKYGKECKICVRPFTVFRWCPGARMRFKKTEICQTCSKLKNVCQTCLLDLEYGLPIQVRDAALKIQDDLPRNEVNKEYYIQNLDNQMSKYDATQPSNSALKSKGASDLLLRLARTAPYYKRNRPHVCSFWVKGECRRGEECPYRHEKPTDPDDPLADQNIKDR
;
A
#
# COMPACT_ATOMS: atom_id res chain seq x y z
N MET A 1 -13.42 -15.02 13.51
CA MET A 1 -14.35 -15.32 12.41
C MET A 1 -13.54 -15.55 11.16
N ALA A 2 -13.32 -16.82 10.81
CA ALA A 2 -12.63 -17.20 9.58
C ALA A 2 -13.58 -16.94 8.41
N VAL A 3 -13.19 -16.04 7.49
CA VAL A 3 -13.99 -15.76 6.30
C VAL A 3 -13.87 -16.99 5.40
N SER A 4 -14.99 -17.68 5.19
CA SER A 4 -15.05 -18.87 4.35
C SER A 4 -14.65 -18.54 2.91
N LYS A 5 -13.96 -19.48 2.27
CA LYS A 5 -13.41 -19.41 0.90
C LYS A 5 -14.45 -19.20 -0.22
N SER A 6 -15.72 -18.92 0.09
CA SER A 6 -16.86 -19.09 -0.82
C SER A 6 -17.67 -17.83 -1.16
N THR A 7 -17.28 -16.63 -0.73
CA THR A 7 -18.05 -15.40 -1.06
C THR A 7 -17.48 -14.65 -2.28
N ASN A 8 -17.31 -15.34 -3.40
CA ASN A 8 -16.95 -14.69 -4.67
C ASN A 8 -18.02 -15.03 -5.70
N THR A 9 -18.83 -14.04 -6.07
CA THR A 9 -20.10 -14.24 -6.77
C THR A 9 -19.93 -14.41 -8.29
N TYR A 10 -18.84 -13.93 -8.89
CA TYR A 10 -18.67 -14.02 -10.35
C TYR A 10 -17.18 -14.19 -10.72
N ASN A 11 -16.86 -15.36 -11.28
CA ASN A 11 -15.56 -15.80 -11.83
C ASN A 11 -14.50 -16.37 -10.88
N ARG A 12 -13.97 -17.52 -11.31
CA ARG A 12 -12.99 -18.39 -10.62
C ARG A 12 -11.76 -17.59 -10.19
N GLN A 13 -11.49 -17.68 -8.90
CA GLN A 13 -10.47 -16.95 -8.15
C GLN A 13 -9.05 -17.22 -8.67
N ASN A 14 -8.39 -16.20 -9.24
CA ASN A 14 -6.93 -16.15 -9.23
C ASN A 14 -6.53 -15.62 -7.84
N TRP A 15 -6.22 -16.53 -6.92
CA TRP A 15 -5.61 -16.15 -5.65
C TRP A 15 -4.14 -15.86 -5.87
N GLU A 16 -3.66 -14.73 -5.35
CA GLU A 16 -2.26 -14.32 -5.51
C GLU A 16 -1.38 -15.06 -4.49
N ASP A 17 -0.51 -15.95 -4.96
CA ASP A 17 0.66 -16.42 -4.21
C ASP A 17 1.90 -15.69 -4.73
N SER A 18 2.70 -15.16 -3.82
CA SER A 18 3.87 -14.34 -4.12
C SER A 18 4.88 -14.55 -3.02
N ASP A 19 6.16 -14.55 -3.37
CA ASP A 19 7.24 -14.88 -2.43
C ASP A 19 7.82 -13.68 -1.70
N PHE A 20 7.84 -12.50 -2.33
CA PHE A 20 8.41 -11.29 -1.74
C PHE A 20 7.51 -10.07 -2.00
N PRO A 21 7.31 -9.17 -1.03
CA PRO A 21 6.44 -8.00 -1.20
C PRO A 21 7.13 -6.87 -2.00
N ILE A 22 6.32 -6.02 -2.63
CA ILE A 22 6.79 -4.81 -3.34
C ILE A 22 6.68 -3.62 -2.39
N LEU A 23 7.81 -3.16 -1.85
CA LEU A 23 7.88 -2.15 -0.79
C LEU A 23 8.89 -1.05 -1.09
N CYS A 24 8.63 0.15 -0.56
CA CYS A 24 9.61 1.24 -0.53
C CYS A 24 10.52 1.15 0.70
N GLN A 25 11.71 1.75 0.60
CA GLN A 25 12.72 1.79 1.66
C GLN A 25 12.18 2.34 2.98
N THR A 26 11.37 3.41 2.92
CA THR A 26 10.77 3.98 4.14
C THR A 26 9.83 2.99 4.85
N CYS A 27 9.09 2.15 4.12
CA CYS A 27 8.21 1.17 4.73
C CYS A 27 8.96 -0.05 5.27
N LEU A 28 10.06 -0.40 4.62
CA LEU A 28 10.87 -1.53 4.97
C LEU A 28 11.57 -1.29 6.32
N GLY A 29 12.17 -0.11 6.50
CA GLY A 29 12.82 0.27 7.75
C GLY A 29 14.18 0.90 7.53
N ASP A 30 14.89 1.18 8.61
CA ASP A 30 16.30 1.56 8.64
C ASP A 30 17.22 0.34 8.81
N ASN A 31 16.74 -0.73 9.45
CA ASN A 31 17.50 -1.95 9.67
C ASN A 31 17.64 -2.78 8.38
N PRO A 32 18.87 -3.08 7.91
CA PRO A 32 19.10 -3.97 6.76
C PRO A 32 18.65 -5.42 6.99
N TYR A 33 18.63 -5.87 8.25
CA TYR A 33 18.29 -7.25 8.62
C TYR A 33 16.87 -7.34 9.15
N ILE A 34 15.94 -7.77 8.30
CA ILE A 34 14.51 -7.75 8.60
C ILE A 34 13.97 -9.17 8.71
N ARG A 35 13.12 -9.36 9.72
CA ARG A 35 12.32 -10.57 9.89
C ARG A 35 10.90 -10.28 9.46
N MET A 36 10.39 -11.07 8.52
CA MET A 36 9.03 -10.98 8.02
C MET A 36 8.31 -12.32 8.13
N THR A 37 7.00 -12.28 8.37
CA THR A 37 6.12 -13.45 8.34
C THR A 37 5.32 -13.44 7.05
N LYS A 38 5.32 -14.56 6.32
CA LYS A 38 4.51 -14.78 5.11
C LYS A 38 3.24 -15.53 5.49
N GLU A 39 2.08 -14.92 5.27
CA GLU A 39 0.76 -15.53 5.49
C GLU A 39 0.05 -15.67 4.14
N LYS A 40 -0.05 -16.90 3.63
CA LYS A 40 -0.73 -17.16 2.35
C LYS A 40 -2.22 -16.87 2.46
N TYR A 41 -2.74 -16.03 1.56
CA TYR A 41 -4.16 -15.68 1.49
C TYR A 41 -4.75 -15.13 2.80
N GLY A 42 -3.94 -14.45 3.61
CA GLY A 42 -4.35 -14.00 4.95
C GLY A 42 -5.39 -12.88 4.94
N LYS A 43 -5.39 -12.02 3.91
CA LYS A 43 -6.33 -10.90 3.77
C LYS A 43 -6.73 -10.66 2.32
N GLU A 44 -7.86 -10.00 2.17
CA GLU A 44 -8.31 -9.41 0.91
C GLU A 44 -7.62 -8.06 0.65
N CYS A 45 -7.34 -7.80 -0.63
CA CYS A 45 -6.79 -6.55 -1.10
C CYS A 45 -7.80 -5.41 -0.90
N LYS A 46 -7.35 -4.27 -0.39
CA LYS A 46 -8.22 -3.10 -0.15
C LYS A 46 -8.77 -2.43 -1.41
N ILE A 47 -8.22 -2.76 -2.58
CA ILE A 47 -8.64 -2.21 -3.88
C ILE A 47 -9.46 -3.21 -4.69
N CYS A 48 -8.94 -4.42 -4.91
CA CYS A 48 -9.59 -5.43 -5.76
C CYS A 48 -10.38 -6.50 -4.99
N VAL A 49 -10.35 -6.47 -3.65
CA VAL A 49 -11.08 -7.43 -2.77
C VAL A 49 -10.65 -8.90 -2.97
N ARG A 50 -9.60 -9.15 -3.77
CA ARG A 50 -9.04 -10.49 -3.96
C ARG A 50 -8.14 -10.89 -2.79
N PRO A 51 -8.23 -12.14 -2.30
CA PRO A 51 -7.27 -12.68 -1.34
C PRO A 51 -5.85 -12.68 -1.89
N PHE A 52 -4.88 -12.27 -1.08
CA PHE A 52 -3.46 -12.23 -1.46
C PHE A 52 -2.55 -12.63 -0.29
N THR A 53 -1.29 -12.91 -0.58
CA THR A 53 -0.28 -13.20 0.44
C THR A 53 0.08 -11.94 1.22
N VAL A 54 -0.12 -12.00 2.53
CA VAL A 54 0.18 -10.90 3.45
C VAL A 54 1.57 -11.09 4.03
N PHE A 55 2.39 -10.06 3.92
CA PHE A 55 3.68 -9.98 4.60
C PHE A 55 3.55 -9.05 5.78
N ARG A 56 4.09 -9.42 6.93
CA ARG A 56 4.11 -8.58 8.13
C ARG A 56 5.52 -8.54 8.72
N TRP A 57 6.02 -7.34 9.02
CA TRP A 57 7.37 -7.11 9.55
C TRP A 57 7.39 -5.94 10.53
N CYS A 58 8.49 -5.84 11.29
CA CYS A 58 8.77 -4.70 12.16
C CYS A 58 9.88 -3.84 11.51
N PRO A 59 9.60 -2.59 11.10
CA PRO A 59 10.61 -1.76 10.44
C PRO A 59 11.80 -1.33 11.31
N GLY A 60 11.63 -1.29 12.63
CA GLY A 60 12.67 -0.81 13.55
C GLY A 60 12.22 -0.81 15.01
N ALA A 61 13.12 -0.43 15.91
CA ALA A 61 12.80 -0.32 17.34
C ALA A 61 11.75 0.77 17.57
N ARG A 62 10.74 0.50 18.42
CA ARG A 62 9.61 1.41 18.71
C ARG A 62 8.75 1.78 17.48
N MET A 63 8.84 1.02 16.39
CA MET A 63 7.97 1.17 15.22
C MET A 63 6.77 0.22 15.31
N ARG A 64 5.69 0.55 14.61
CA ARG A 64 4.54 -0.35 14.49
C ARG A 64 4.87 -1.48 13.52
N PHE A 65 4.31 -2.66 13.79
CA PHE A 65 4.30 -3.72 12.80
C PHE A 65 3.53 -3.26 11.56
N LYS A 66 4.21 -3.31 10.41
CA LYS A 66 3.62 -3.02 9.11
C LYS A 66 3.24 -4.30 8.43
N LYS A 67 2.26 -4.21 7.55
CA LYS A 67 1.82 -5.31 6.70
C LYS A 67 1.50 -4.80 5.30
N THR A 68 1.46 -5.69 4.33
CA THR A 68 0.94 -5.37 2.99
C THR A 68 -0.57 -5.17 3.05
N GLU A 69 -1.09 -4.13 2.37
CA GLU A 69 -2.52 -3.78 2.35
C GLU A 69 -3.17 -4.02 0.97
N ILE A 70 -2.36 -4.05 -0.08
CA ILE A 70 -2.78 -4.34 -1.45
C ILE A 70 -2.00 -5.51 -2.05
N CYS A 71 -2.60 -6.15 -3.05
CA CYS A 71 -2.02 -7.26 -3.80
C CYS A 71 -0.89 -6.78 -4.74
N GLN A 72 0.01 -7.67 -5.16
CA GLN A 72 1.07 -7.35 -6.12
C GLN A 72 0.51 -6.86 -7.45
N THR A 73 -0.59 -7.44 -7.95
CA THR A 73 -1.18 -6.99 -9.23
C THR A 73 -1.57 -5.51 -9.17
N CYS A 74 -2.25 -5.08 -8.09
CA CYS A 74 -2.61 -3.67 -7.90
C CYS A 74 -1.37 -2.76 -7.74
N SER A 75 -0.34 -3.25 -7.05
CA SER A 75 0.92 -2.54 -6.86
C SER A 75 1.68 -2.36 -8.18
N LYS A 76 1.78 -3.40 -9.01
CA LYS A 76 2.45 -3.37 -10.33
C LYS A 76 1.72 -2.49 -11.34
N LEU A 77 0.38 -2.48 -11.33
CA LEU A 77 -0.42 -1.66 -12.22
C LEU A 77 -0.14 -0.15 -12.07
N LYS A 78 0.06 0.29 -10.83
CA LYS A 78 0.30 1.70 -10.50
C LYS A 78 1.75 1.99 -10.12
N ASN A 79 2.65 1.03 -10.15
CA ASN A 79 4.04 1.16 -9.65
C ASN A 79 4.12 1.77 -8.23
N VAL A 80 3.36 1.20 -7.28
CA VAL A 80 3.29 1.71 -5.90
C VAL A 80 3.67 0.68 -4.86
N CYS A 81 4.14 1.14 -3.71
CA CYS A 81 4.39 0.30 -2.54
C CYS A 81 3.10 -0.31 -1.96
N GLN A 82 3.13 -1.61 -1.66
CA GLN A 82 1.97 -2.36 -1.16
C GLN A 82 1.42 -1.91 0.21
N THR A 83 2.18 -1.11 0.96
CA THR A 83 1.76 -0.66 2.31
C THR A 83 1.47 0.82 2.38
N CYS A 84 2.28 1.67 1.74
CA CYS A 84 2.06 3.12 1.81
C CYS A 84 1.30 3.69 0.62
N LEU A 85 1.11 2.93 -0.47
CA LEU A 85 0.48 3.38 -1.72
C LEU A 85 1.15 4.60 -2.36
N LEU A 86 2.41 4.87 -2.00
CA LEU A 86 3.22 5.86 -2.69
C LEU A 86 4.01 5.19 -3.81
N ASP A 87 4.31 6.00 -4.80
CA ASP A 87 5.17 5.64 -5.92
C ASP A 87 6.53 5.09 -5.45
N LEU A 88 7.06 4.09 -6.17
CA LEU A 88 8.31 3.43 -5.83
C LEU A 88 9.56 4.23 -6.24
N GLU A 89 9.45 5.12 -7.24
CA GLU A 89 10.57 5.89 -7.77
C GLU A 89 10.75 7.22 -7.02
N TYR A 90 9.69 8.02 -6.92
CA TYR A 90 9.71 9.38 -6.36
C TYR A 90 9.21 9.44 -4.92
N GLY A 91 8.49 8.41 -4.45
CA GLY A 91 7.90 8.41 -3.11
C GLY A 91 6.79 9.45 -2.94
N LEU A 92 6.09 9.78 -4.01
CA LEU A 92 5.00 10.77 -4.06
C LEU A 92 3.61 10.09 -4.14
N PRO A 93 2.52 10.79 -3.79
CA PRO A 93 1.16 10.32 -4.03
C PRO A 93 0.88 10.08 -5.52
N ILE A 94 0.03 9.09 -5.81
CA ILE A 94 -0.32 8.68 -7.17
C ILE A 94 -0.87 9.87 -7.98
N GLN A 95 -1.80 10.63 -7.40
CA GLN A 95 -2.39 11.80 -8.04
C GLN A 95 -1.35 12.86 -8.47
N VAL A 96 -0.33 13.11 -7.64
CA VAL A 96 0.72 14.10 -7.94
C VAL A 96 1.59 13.63 -9.10
N ARG A 97 1.95 12.34 -9.09
CA ARG A 97 2.74 11.72 -10.16
C ARG A 97 1.97 11.73 -11.48
N ASP A 98 0.72 11.28 -11.47
CA ASP A 98 -0.07 11.11 -12.67
C ASP A 98 -0.44 12.47 -13.29
N ALA A 99 -0.66 13.50 -12.45
CA ALA A 99 -0.82 14.88 -12.91
C ALA A 99 0.43 15.43 -13.61
N ALA A 100 1.62 15.18 -13.04
CA ALA A 100 2.88 15.60 -13.64
C ALA A 100 3.20 14.85 -14.95
N LEU A 101 2.94 13.54 -14.98
CA LEU A 101 3.16 12.69 -16.15
C LEU A 101 2.02 12.78 -17.17
N LYS A 102 0.94 13.52 -16.88
CA LYS A 102 -0.28 13.59 -17.70
C LYS A 102 -0.79 12.19 -18.09
N ILE A 103 -0.76 11.26 -17.13
CA ILE A 103 -1.29 9.91 -17.32
C ILE A 103 -2.79 10.00 -17.01
N GLN A 104 -3.61 9.60 -17.99
CA GLN A 104 -5.04 9.40 -17.76
C GLN A 104 -5.24 7.94 -17.39
N ASP A 105 -5.82 7.71 -16.22
CA ASP A 105 -6.06 6.37 -15.71
C ASP A 105 -7.55 6.04 -15.78
N ASP A 106 -7.93 5.38 -16.87
CA ASP A 106 -9.31 4.94 -17.11
C ASP A 106 -9.59 3.61 -16.39
N LEU A 107 -9.36 3.57 -15.06
CA LEU A 107 -9.74 2.42 -14.25
C LEU A 107 -11.26 2.46 -14.01
N PRO A 108 -12.01 1.41 -14.41
CA PRO A 108 -13.44 1.38 -14.16
C PRO A 108 -13.74 1.38 -12.66
N ARG A 109 -14.69 2.23 -12.23
CA ARG A 109 -15.14 2.33 -10.83
C ARG A 109 -16.16 1.26 -10.43
N ASN A 110 -16.94 0.77 -11.40
CA ASN A 110 -17.94 -0.26 -11.16
C ASN A 110 -17.26 -1.59 -10.77
N GLU A 111 -17.78 -2.28 -9.75
CA GLU A 111 -17.11 -3.42 -9.12
C GLU A 111 -16.86 -4.57 -10.12
N VAL A 112 -17.87 -4.93 -10.91
CA VAL A 112 -17.77 -6.01 -11.91
C VAL A 112 -16.77 -5.66 -13.02
N ASN A 113 -16.83 -4.44 -13.56
CA ASN A 113 -15.93 -4.00 -14.62
C ASN A 113 -14.49 -3.92 -14.13
N LYS A 114 -14.31 -3.50 -12.87
CA LYS A 114 -13.00 -3.45 -12.22
C LYS A 114 -12.40 -4.84 -12.06
N GLU A 115 -13.18 -5.81 -11.60
CA GLU A 115 -12.72 -7.19 -11.48
C GLU A 115 -12.32 -7.79 -12.83
N TYR A 116 -13.16 -7.60 -13.85
CA TYR A 116 -12.88 -8.06 -15.21
C TYR A 116 -11.59 -7.42 -15.78
N TYR A 117 -11.45 -6.10 -15.64
CA TYR A 117 -10.27 -5.38 -16.09
C TYR A 117 -8.99 -5.88 -15.41
N ILE A 118 -9.02 -6.04 -14.08
CA ILE A 118 -7.87 -6.53 -13.31
C ILE A 118 -7.56 -7.99 -13.66
N GLN A 119 -8.57 -8.84 -13.92
CA GLN A 119 -8.33 -10.24 -14.33
C GLN A 119 -7.62 -10.32 -15.69
N ASN A 120 -8.03 -9.50 -16.66
CA ASN A 120 -7.39 -9.47 -17.97
C ASN A 120 -5.95 -8.98 -17.88
N LEU A 121 -5.70 -7.95 -17.07
CA LEU A 121 -4.36 -7.45 -16.82
C LEU A 121 -3.47 -8.44 -16.08
N ASP A 122 -4.02 -9.15 -15.09
CA ASP A 122 -3.30 -10.20 -14.36
C ASP A 122 -2.85 -11.29 -15.33
N ASN A 123 -3.75 -11.75 -16.20
CA ASN A 123 -3.45 -12.72 -17.26
C ASN A 123 -2.42 -12.20 -18.27
N GLN A 124 -2.41 -10.91 -18.59
CA GLN A 124 -1.38 -10.31 -19.44
C GLN A 124 -0.04 -10.22 -18.70
N MET A 125 -0.05 -9.84 -17.44
CA MET A 125 1.14 -9.74 -16.59
C MET A 125 1.78 -11.09 -16.31
N SER A 126 1.01 -12.18 -16.23
CA SER A 126 1.57 -13.53 -16.14
C SER A 126 2.27 -13.98 -17.43
N LYS A 127 1.96 -13.36 -18.59
CA LYS A 127 2.57 -13.70 -19.89
C LYS A 127 3.83 -12.89 -20.19
N TYR A 128 3.98 -11.72 -19.59
CA TYR A 128 5.16 -10.86 -19.76
C TYR A 128 6.13 -11.03 -18.59
N ASP A 129 7.40 -10.71 -18.83
CA ASP A 129 8.47 -10.82 -17.83
C ASP A 129 8.19 -9.95 -16.60
N ALA A 130 8.41 -10.52 -15.40
CA ALA A 130 7.98 -9.96 -14.12
C ALA A 130 8.71 -8.66 -13.70
N THR A 131 9.71 -8.26 -14.49
CA THR A 131 10.68 -7.21 -14.19
C THR A 131 10.22 -5.82 -14.62
N GLN A 132 9.14 -5.69 -15.39
CA GLN A 132 8.67 -4.38 -15.88
C GLN A 132 7.23 -4.03 -15.46
N PRO A 133 6.94 -2.76 -15.15
CA PRO A 133 5.57 -2.30 -14.90
C PRO A 133 4.71 -2.47 -16.17
N SER A 134 3.46 -2.96 -16.01
CA SER A 134 2.53 -3.19 -17.12
C SER A 134 2.18 -1.93 -17.89
N ASN A 135 2.14 -0.80 -17.20
CA ASN A 135 1.65 0.43 -17.79
C ASN A 135 2.73 1.04 -18.70
N SER A 136 2.54 0.91 -20.02
CA SER A 136 3.40 1.53 -21.04
C SER A 136 3.48 3.06 -20.92
N ALA A 137 2.50 3.69 -20.25
CA ALA A 137 2.53 5.12 -19.94
C ALA A 137 3.61 5.49 -18.91
N LEU A 138 4.01 4.56 -18.03
CA LEU A 138 5.15 4.75 -17.12
C LEU A 138 6.51 4.60 -17.84
N LYS A 139 6.56 3.93 -19.00
CA LYS A 139 7.80 3.70 -19.75
C LYS A 139 8.28 4.88 -20.57
N SER A 140 7.40 5.80 -20.95
CA SER A 140 7.61 6.68 -22.12
C SER A 140 7.86 8.16 -21.81
N LYS A 141 7.89 8.57 -20.53
CA LYS A 141 8.20 9.95 -20.16
C LYS A 141 9.40 9.95 -19.24
N GLY A 142 10.53 10.45 -19.75
CA GLY A 142 11.75 10.62 -18.98
C GLY A 142 11.47 11.35 -17.65
N ALA A 143 12.30 11.07 -16.65
CA ALA A 143 12.12 11.58 -15.28
C ALA A 143 11.80 13.08 -15.32
N SER A 144 10.57 13.44 -14.98
CA SER A 144 10.18 14.84 -15.03
C SER A 144 10.95 15.59 -13.95
N ASP A 145 11.66 16.64 -14.34
CA ASP A 145 12.46 17.47 -13.42
C ASP A 145 11.60 17.99 -12.24
N LEU A 146 10.32 18.25 -12.48
CA LEU A 146 9.35 18.60 -11.44
C LEU A 146 9.20 17.51 -10.36
N LEU A 147 9.02 16.24 -10.75
CA LEU A 147 8.86 15.14 -9.80
C LEU A 147 10.15 14.88 -9.01
N LEU A 148 11.31 15.03 -9.64
CA LEU A 148 12.61 14.91 -8.96
C LEU A 148 12.79 15.99 -7.88
N ARG A 149 12.37 17.23 -8.14
CA ARG A 149 12.44 18.32 -7.16
C ARG A 149 11.45 18.16 -6.01
N LEU A 150 10.29 17.57 -6.27
CA LEU A 150 9.27 17.29 -5.25
C LEU A 150 9.57 16.02 -4.44
N ALA A 151 10.33 15.09 -5.01
CA ALA A 151 10.71 13.84 -4.37
C ALA A 151 11.54 14.11 -3.10
N ARG A 152 11.27 13.33 -2.05
CA ARG A 152 12.01 13.45 -0.79
C ARG A 152 13.31 12.68 -0.90
N THR A 153 14.42 13.33 -0.56
CA THR A 153 15.76 12.70 -0.56
C THR A 153 15.99 11.79 0.65
N ALA A 154 15.36 12.10 1.79
CA ALA A 154 15.48 11.31 3.02
C ALA A 154 14.18 10.56 3.37
N PRO A 155 14.27 9.33 3.91
CA PRO A 155 13.11 8.52 4.28
C PRO A 155 12.32 9.14 5.43
N TYR A 156 10.99 9.17 5.29
CA TYR A 156 10.09 9.74 6.31
C TYR A 156 9.60 8.68 7.31
N TYR A 157 10.48 8.26 8.23
CA TYR A 157 10.18 7.20 9.20
C TYR A 157 9.07 7.53 10.21
N LYS A 158 8.64 8.79 10.32
CA LYS A 158 7.48 9.17 11.16
C LYS A 158 6.21 8.42 10.76
N ARG A 159 6.10 7.94 9.50
CA ARG A 159 4.97 7.09 9.03
C ARG A 159 4.93 5.71 9.68
N ASN A 160 6.06 5.20 10.13
CA ASN A 160 6.15 3.86 10.75
C ASN A 160 5.84 3.90 12.25
N ARG A 161 5.59 5.09 12.82
CA ARG A 161 5.25 5.24 14.22
C ARG A 161 3.92 4.53 14.56
N PRO A 162 3.78 4.05 15.81
CA PRO A 162 2.50 3.56 16.33
C PRO A 162 1.37 4.58 16.16
N HIS A 163 0.14 4.07 16.12
CA HIS A 163 -1.04 4.93 16.19
C HIS A 163 -1.11 5.63 17.55
N VAL A 164 -1.87 6.72 17.60
CA VAL A 164 -2.16 7.42 18.85
C VAL A 164 -3.03 6.53 19.73
N CYS A 165 -2.72 6.48 21.03
CA CYS A 165 -3.48 5.72 22.00
C CYS A 165 -4.85 6.38 22.23
N SER A 166 -5.92 5.75 21.77
CA SER A 166 -7.29 6.25 22.00
C SER A 166 -7.65 6.38 23.48
N PHE A 167 -7.16 5.49 24.34
CA PHE A 167 -7.38 5.55 25.78
C PHE A 167 -6.62 6.70 26.46
N TRP A 168 -5.46 7.08 25.95
CA TRP A 168 -4.71 8.22 26.49
C TRP A 168 -5.40 9.53 26.14
N VAL A 169 -5.92 9.65 24.91
CA VAL A 169 -6.71 10.82 24.48
C VAL A 169 -7.96 11.01 25.36
N LYS A 170 -8.53 9.92 25.88
CA LYS A 170 -9.66 9.94 26.83
C LYS A 170 -9.24 10.14 28.30
N GLY A 171 -7.94 10.07 28.63
CA GLY A 171 -7.44 10.14 30.00
C GLY A 171 -7.49 8.84 30.80
N GLU A 172 -7.82 7.70 30.18
CA GLU A 172 -8.04 6.41 30.85
C GLU A 172 -6.92 5.38 30.62
N CYS A 173 -5.78 5.79 30.07
CA CYS A 173 -4.68 4.86 29.76
C CYS A 173 -3.97 4.38 31.03
N ARG A 174 -4.30 3.17 31.50
CA ARG A 174 -3.67 2.53 32.68
C ARG A 174 -2.29 1.93 32.42
N ARG A 175 -1.83 1.89 31.17
CA ARG A 175 -0.54 1.28 30.77
C ARG A 175 0.66 2.19 30.96
N GLY A 176 0.45 3.49 31.23
CA GLY A 176 1.52 4.46 31.43
C GLY A 176 2.61 4.39 30.34
N GLU A 177 3.87 4.35 30.76
CA GLU A 177 5.05 4.28 29.88
C GLU A 177 5.21 2.94 29.13
N GLU A 178 4.52 1.88 29.56
CA GLU A 178 4.55 0.57 28.89
C GLU A 178 3.62 0.53 27.66
N CYS A 179 2.80 1.56 27.46
CA CYS A 179 1.85 1.61 26.36
C CYS A 179 2.58 1.59 24.99
N PRO A 180 2.33 0.60 24.11
CA PRO A 180 2.99 0.54 22.79
C PRO A 180 2.51 1.62 21.81
N TYR A 181 1.45 2.36 22.16
CA TYR A 181 0.84 3.40 21.35
C TYR A 181 1.34 4.78 21.77
N ARG A 182 1.26 5.75 20.87
CA ARG A 182 1.76 7.10 21.15
C ARG A 182 0.83 7.88 22.07
N HIS A 183 1.42 8.57 23.04
CA HIS A 183 0.77 9.51 23.94
C HIS A 183 1.04 10.95 23.45
N GLU A 184 0.44 11.29 22.30
CA GLU A 184 0.56 12.59 21.65
C GLU A 184 -0.83 13.01 21.16
N LYS A 185 -1.06 14.33 20.98
CA LYS A 185 -2.34 14.82 20.45
C LYS A 185 -2.55 14.28 19.01
N PRO A 186 -3.73 13.70 18.68
CA PRO A 186 -4.10 13.40 17.30
C PRO A 186 -4.07 14.65 16.42
N THR A 187 -4.01 14.46 15.10
CA THR A 187 -4.27 15.53 14.14
C THR A 187 -5.69 16.07 14.34
N ASP A 188 -5.87 17.38 14.21
CA ASP A 188 -7.17 18.00 14.33
C ASP A 188 -8.11 17.50 13.21
N PRO A 189 -9.38 17.16 13.52
CA PRO A 189 -10.32 16.60 12.54
C PRO A 189 -10.73 17.61 11.46
N ASP A 190 -10.59 18.91 11.73
CA ASP A 190 -10.90 19.99 10.78
C ASP A 190 -9.78 20.18 9.71
N ASP A 191 -8.65 19.48 9.85
CA ASP A 191 -7.62 19.47 8.82
C ASP A 191 -8.13 18.66 7.60
N PRO A 192 -8.16 19.25 6.37
CA PRO A 192 -8.56 18.51 5.17
C PRO A 192 -7.70 17.28 4.88
N LEU A 193 -6.52 17.13 5.51
CA LEU A 193 -5.68 15.93 5.41
C LEU A 193 -6.05 14.82 6.41
N ALA A 194 -7.00 15.02 7.32
CA ALA A 194 -7.39 14.02 8.32
C ALA A 194 -8.18 12.85 7.70
N ASP A 195 -9.05 13.13 6.74
CA ASP A 195 -9.91 12.13 6.08
C ASP A 195 -9.28 11.61 4.79
N GLN A 196 -8.42 10.59 4.91
CA GLN A 196 -7.79 9.94 3.76
C GLN A 196 -8.21 8.47 3.62
N ASN A 197 -9.12 8.20 2.69
CA ASN A 197 -9.55 6.86 2.34
C ASN A 197 -8.50 6.15 1.46
N ILE A 198 -8.34 4.84 1.65
CA ILE A 198 -7.36 4.03 0.92
C ILE A 198 -7.65 3.94 -0.59
N LYS A 199 -8.92 4.05 -1.00
CA LYS A 199 -9.32 4.00 -2.41
C LYS A 199 -9.07 5.32 -3.15
N ASP A 200 -9.02 6.44 -2.41
CA ASP A 200 -8.88 7.79 -2.96
C ASP A 200 -7.42 8.27 -2.99
N ARG A 201 -6.53 7.59 -2.24
CA ARG A 201 -5.08 7.84 -2.18
C ARG A 201 -4.32 7.19 -3.34
#